data_AF-A0A2S5MR88-F1
#
_entry.id   AF-A0A2S5MR88-F1
#
_cell.length_a   1.000
_cell.length_b   1.000
_cell.length_c   1.000
_cell.angle_alpha   90.00
_cell.angle_beta   90.00
_cell.angle_gamma   90.00
#
_symmetry.space_group_name_H-M   'P 1'
#
loop_
_entity.id
_entity.type
_entity.pdbx_description
1 polymer ?
#
loop_
_entity_poly.entity_id
_entity_poly.type
_entity_poly.pdbx_seq_one_letter_code
_entity_poly.pdbx_strand_id
1 'polypeptide(L)'
;SPLGRMLDPIADKLLVATTLMALVADRTVAGWTIWAAIIILCREILVSGLREHLAELKVRLPVSAIAKWKTAAQLVALGFLIAGPAGEVVLPGTVKIGAALLWAAAILTLYTGFDYLQSAWNHFGEDEAT
;
A
#
# COMPACT_ATOMS: atom_id res chain seq x y z
N SER A 1 8.62 -23.33 -8.16
CA SER A 1 8.15 -24.32 -7.18
C SER A 1 6.94 -23.73 -6.42
N PRO A 2 6.14 -24.54 -5.70
CA PRO A 2 5.04 -24.03 -4.86
C PRO A 2 5.49 -22.98 -3.83
N LEU A 3 6.72 -23.15 -3.33
CA LEU A 3 7.37 -22.24 -2.38
C LEU A 3 7.60 -20.84 -2.98
N GLY A 4 8.10 -20.75 -4.22
CA GLY A 4 8.29 -19.46 -4.90
C GLY A 4 6.99 -18.67 -5.04
N ARG A 5 5.89 -19.33 -5.40
CA ARG A 5 4.56 -18.70 -5.55
C ARG A 5 4.00 -18.15 -4.24
N MET A 6 4.39 -18.72 -3.10
CA MET A 6 4.04 -18.22 -1.76
C MET A 6 4.89 -17.02 -1.36
N LEU A 7 6.15 -16.96 -1.82
CA LEU A 7 7.07 -15.87 -1.49
C LEU A 7 6.81 -14.60 -2.31
N ASP A 8 6.31 -14.70 -3.54
CA ASP A 8 6.09 -13.53 -4.41
C ASP A 8 5.24 -12.42 -3.74
N PRO A 9 4.08 -12.70 -3.10
CA PRO A 9 3.26 -11.68 -2.46
C PRO A 9 3.85 -11.11 -1.17
N ILE A 10 4.77 -11.85 -0.55
CA ILE A 10 5.49 -11.40 0.66
C ILE A 10 6.61 -10.46 0.23
N ALA A 11 7.37 -10.85 -0.79
CA ALA A 11 8.44 -10.04 -1.36
C ALA A 11 7.93 -8.67 -1.84
N ASP A 12 6.78 -8.64 -2.51
CA ASP A 12 6.18 -7.38 -3.01
C ASP A 12 5.90 -6.37 -1.87
N LYS A 13 5.33 -6.84 -0.76
CA LYS A 13 5.05 -5.99 0.42
C LYS A 13 6.33 -5.56 1.13
N LEU A 14 7.28 -6.48 1.28
CA LEU A 14 8.57 -6.17 1.89
C LEU A 14 9.33 -5.14 1.05
N LEU A 15 9.31 -5.25 -0.28
CA LEU A 15 9.94 -4.30 -1.18
C LEU A 15 9.38 -2.89 -0.97
N VAL A 16 8.06 -2.73 -0.97
CA VAL A 16 7.42 -1.43 -0.70
C VAL A 16 7.81 -0.91 0.68
N ALA A 17 7.70 -1.76 1.71
CA ALA A 17 7.91 -1.32 3.08
C ALA A 17 9.35 -0.89 3.33
N THR A 18 10.31 -1.70 2.90
CA THR A 18 11.74 -1.41 3.00
C THR A 18 12.13 -0.17 2.20
N THR A 19 11.57 0.00 1.00
CA THR A 19 11.80 1.20 0.17
C THR A 19 11.30 2.47 0.88
N LEU A 20 10.07 2.47 1.40
CA LEU A 20 9.54 3.61 2.15
C LEU A 20 10.40 3.94 3.37
N MET A 21 10.83 2.92 4.12
CA MET A 21 11.71 3.11 5.28
C MET A 21 13.07 3.70 4.88
N ALA A 22 13.65 3.24 3.77
CA ALA A 22 14.91 3.78 3.24
C ALA A 22 14.76 5.26 2.83
N LEU A 23 13.68 5.61 2.14
CA LEU A 23 13.36 6.99 1.74
C LEU A 23 13.07 7.92 2.92
N VAL A 24 12.57 7.38 4.03
CA VAL A 24 12.45 8.17 5.28
C VAL A 24 13.82 8.35 5.92
N ALA A 25 14.65 7.32 5.92
CA ALA A 25 15.99 7.36 6.50
C ALA A 25 16.93 8.34 5.76
N ASP A 26 16.85 8.42 4.43
CA ASP A 26 17.63 9.37 3.62
C ASP A 26 17.03 10.79 3.57
N ARG A 27 15.88 10.99 4.22
CA ARG A 27 15.10 12.24 4.30
C ARG A 27 14.48 12.74 2.99
N THR A 28 14.40 11.90 1.95
CA THR A 28 13.61 12.20 0.74
C THR A 28 12.12 12.25 1.07
N VAL A 29 11.66 11.34 1.93
CA VAL A 29 10.34 11.41 2.56
C VAL A 29 10.50 12.02 3.96
N ALA A 30 10.19 13.32 4.07
CA ALA A 30 10.34 14.07 5.32
C ALA A 30 9.11 14.93 5.64
N GLY A 31 9.07 15.44 6.87
CA GLY A 31 8.00 16.31 7.36
C GLY A 31 6.64 15.63 7.31
N TRP A 32 5.64 16.33 6.75
CA TRP A 32 4.27 15.82 6.69
C TRP A 32 4.13 14.56 5.82
N THR A 33 4.99 14.37 4.82
CA THR A 33 4.92 13.23 3.90
C THR A 33 5.19 11.89 4.59
N ILE A 34 5.82 11.89 5.76
CA ILE A 34 5.99 10.68 6.58
C ILE A 34 4.65 10.05 6.94
N TRP A 35 3.60 10.85 7.17
CA TRP A 35 2.26 10.35 7.46
C TRP A 35 1.68 9.53 6.31
N ALA A 36 1.92 9.92 5.06
CA ALA A 36 1.51 9.14 3.90
C ALA A 36 2.19 7.77 3.87
N ALA A 37 3.49 7.71 4.16
CA ALA A 37 4.23 6.45 4.26
C ALA A 37 3.69 5.54 5.37
N ILE A 38 3.42 6.10 6.57
CA ILE A 38 2.82 5.36 7.70
C ILE A 38 1.45 4.80 7.32
N ILE A 39 0.59 5.61 6.72
CA ILE A 39 -0.75 5.19 6.28
C ILE A 39 -0.67 3.99 5.33
N ILE A 40 0.23 4.06 4.34
CA ILE A 40 0.43 2.98 3.36
C ILE A 40 0.91 1.70 4.08
N LEU A 41 1.93 1.80 4.92
CA LEU A 41 2.48 0.68 5.68
C LEU A 41 1.45 0.00 6.58
N CYS A 42 0.76 0.78 7.42
CA CYS A 42 -0.26 0.26 8.33
C CYS A 42 -1.36 -0.48 7.57
N ARG A 43 -1.84 0.10 6.46
CA ARG A 43 -2.90 -0.53 5.66
C ARG A 43 -2.41 -1.77 4.93
N GLU A 44 -1.21 -1.76 4.36
CA GLU A 44 -0.61 -2.92 3.69
C GLU A 44 -0.56 -4.13 4.64
N ILE A 45 -0.21 -3.92 5.91
CA ILE A 45 -0.20 -4.98 6.94
C ILE A 45 -1.63 -5.38 7.33
N LEU A 46 -2.50 -4.41 7.67
CA LEU A 46 -3.86 -4.67 8.17
C LEU A 46 -4.71 -5.43 7.14
N VAL A 47 -4.78 -4.93 5.90
CA VAL A 47 -5.60 -5.56 4.85
C VAL A 47 -5.03 -6.93 4.46
N SER A 48 -3.71 -7.12 4.58
CA SER A 48 -3.09 -8.43 4.37
C SER A 48 -3.53 -9.45 5.41
N GLY A 49 -3.45 -9.10 6.70
CA GLY A 49 -3.89 -9.98 7.78
C GLY A 49 -5.38 -10.28 7.72
N LEU A 50 -6.19 -9.27 7.42
CA LEU A 50 -7.64 -9.44 7.26
C LEU A 50 -7.98 -10.37 6.10
N ARG A 51 -7.29 -10.22 4.96
CA ARG A 51 -7.51 -11.08 3.79
C ARG A 51 -7.08 -12.52 4.04
N GLU A 52 -5.99 -12.72 4.78
CA GLU A 52 -5.53 -14.05 5.19
C GLU A 52 -6.59 -14.73 6.07
N HIS A 53 -7.07 -14.04 7.10
CA HIS A 53 -8.11 -14.55 7.98
C HIS A 53 -9.44 -14.86 7.26
N LEU A 54 -9.92 -13.98 6.38
CA LEU A 54 -11.14 -14.22 5.61
C LEU A 54 -10.98 -15.33 4.55
N ALA A 55 -9.77 -15.56 4.04
CA ALA A 55 -9.50 -16.67 3.15
C ALA A 55 -9.63 -18.03 3.86
N GLU A 56 -9.27 -18.10 5.15
CA GLU A 56 -9.51 -19.29 5.99
C GLU A 56 -11.01 -19.57 6.14
N LEU A 57 -11.84 -18.52 6.23
CA LEU A 57 -13.30 -18.59 6.31
C LEU A 57 -14.00 -18.85 4.95
N LYS A 58 -13.25 -19.09 3.87
CA LYS A 58 -13.74 -19.30 2.49
C LYS A 58 -14.57 -18.14 1.90
N VAL A 59 -14.54 -16.97 2.52
CA VAL A 59 -15.19 -15.75 2.01
C VAL A 59 -14.28 -15.10 0.97
N ARG A 60 -14.72 -15.09 -0.30
CA ARG A 60 -13.97 -14.43 -1.37
C ARG A 60 -14.39 -12.97 -1.47
N LEU A 61 -13.56 -12.08 -0.93
CA LEU A 61 -13.74 -10.65 -1.15
C LEU A 61 -13.42 -10.28 -2.62
N PRO A 62 -14.36 -9.66 -3.36
CA PRO A 62 -14.11 -9.23 -4.73
C PRO A 62 -13.01 -8.16 -4.76
N VAL A 63 -12.05 -8.31 -5.68
CA VAL A 63 -10.98 -7.32 -5.86
C VAL A 63 -11.56 -6.09 -6.54
N SER A 64 -11.68 -4.97 -5.81
CA SER A 64 -12.18 -3.73 -6.40
C SER A 64 -11.19 -3.16 -7.43
N ALA A 65 -11.69 -2.60 -8.53
CA ALA A 65 -10.85 -2.01 -9.59
C ALA A 65 -9.98 -0.85 -9.07
N ILE A 66 -10.41 -0.19 -7.98
CA ILE A 66 -9.67 0.88 -7.29
C ILE A 66 -8.37 0.33 -6.67
N ALA A 67 -8.34 -0.94 -6.26
CA ALA A 67 -7.12 -1.57 -5.76
C ALA A 67 -6.04 -1.73 -6.83
N LYS A 68 -6.39 -1.75 -8.13
CA LYS A 68 -5.38 -1.78 -9.22
C LYS A 68 -4.69 -0.43 -9.39
N TRP A 69 -5.46 0.65 -9.36
CA TRP A 69 -4.94 2.01 -9.48
C TRP A 69 -4.06 2.42 -8.29
N LYS A 70 -4.36 1.91 -7.08
CA LYS A 70 -3.52 2.14 -5.90
C LYS A 70 -2.07 1.72 -6.14
N THR A 71 -1.86 0.52 -6.67
CA THR A 71 -0.52 -0.07 -6.79
C THR A 71 0.26 0.63 -7.88
N ALA A 72 -0.40 0.98 -8.99
CA ALA A 72 0.21 1.79 -10.03
C ALA A 72 0.66 3.16 -9.48
N ALA A 73 -0.23 3.88 -8.78
CA ALA A 73 0.11 5.17 -8.18
C ALA A 73 1.28 5.07 -7.19
N GLN A 74 1.30 4.02 -6.37
CA GLN A 74 2.32 3.79 -5.37
C GLN A 74 3.69 3.46 -5.99
N LEU A 75 3.74 2.56 -6.98
CA LEU A 75 5.00 2.21 -7.65
C LEU A 75 5.57 3.40 -8.43
N VAL A 76 4.71 4.19 -9.09
CA VAL A 76 5.14 5.42 -9.77
C VAL A 76 5.66 6.43 -8.75
N ALA A 77 4.96 6.63 -7.62
CA ALA A 77 5.43 7.51 -6.54
C ALA A 77 6.82 7.10 -6.05
N LEU A 78 7.02 5.80 -5.77
CA LEU A 78 8.31 5.27 -5.35
C LEU A 78 9.39 5.49 -6.41
N GLY A 79 9.08 5.33 -7.70
CA GLY A 79 10.02 5.61 -8.79
C GLY A 79 10.55 7.05 -8.77
N PHE A 80 9.66 8.04 -8.61
CA PHE A 80 10.05 9.45 -8.49
C PHE A 80 10.83 9.72 -7.20
N LEU A 81 10.43 9.13 -6.08
CA LEU A 81 11.11 9.33 -4.79
C LEU A 81 12.49 8.68 -4.76
N ILE A 82 12.66 7.49 -5.33
CA ILE A 82 13.97 6.82 -5.48
C ILE A 82 14.90 7.63 -6.38
N ALA A 83 14.39 8.24 -7.45
CA ALA A 83 15.19 9.12 -8.29
C ALA A 83 15.72 10.32 -7.49
N GLY A 84 14.94 10.82 -6.52
CA GLY A 84 15.40 11.73 -5.48
C GLY A 84 16.09 12.99 -6.03
N PRO A 85 17.17 13.46 -5.38
CA PRO A 85 17.93 14.62 -5.84
C PRO A 85 18.54 14.45 -7.23
N ALA A 86 18.88 13.22 -7.65
CA ALA A 86 19.40 12.97 -9.00
C ALA A 86 18.31 13.16 -10.06
N GLY A 87 17.07 12.78 -9.74
CA GLY A 87 15.90 13.02 -10.58
C GLY A 87 15.56 14.50 -10.72
N GLU A 88 15.75 15.31 -9.67
CA GLU A 88 15.56 16.76 -9.71
C GLU A 88 16.47 17.48 -10.73
N VAL A 89 17.67 16.93 -10.98
CA VAL A 89 18.59 17.48 -11.99
C VAL A 89 18.06 17.25 -13.42
N VAL A 90 17.35 16.14 -13.65
CA VAL A 90 16.80 15.79 -14.96
C VAL A 90 15.42 16.42 -15.19
N LEU A 91 14.56 16.33 -14.18
CA LEU A 91 13.20 16.86 -14.19
C LEU A 91 12.94 17.63 -12.88
N PRO A 92 12.93 18.98 -12.93
CA PRO A 92 12.62 19.79 -11.76
C PRO A 92 11.23 19.48 -11.21
N GLY A 93 11.14 19.29 -9.90
CA GLY A 93 9.92 18.90 -9.18
C GLY A 93 9.73 17.39 -9.00
N THR A 94 10.68 16.55 -9.40
CA THR A 94 10.64 15.08 -9.23
C THR A 94 10.24 14.65 -7.81
N VAL A 95 10.87 15.20 -6.77
CA VAL A 95 10.58 14.81 -5.38
C VAL A 95 9.18 15.27 -4.96
N LYS A 96 8.76 16.46 -5.41
CA LYS A 96 7.41 16.99 -5.13
C LYS A 96 6.33 16.17 -5.81
N ILE A 97 6.55 15.76 -7.07
CA ILE A 97 5.64 14.87 -7.81
C ILE A 97 5.56 13.53 -7.10
N GLY A 98 6.69 12.94 -6.72
CA GLY A 98 6.75 11.70 -5.95
C GLY A 98 5.96 11.80 -4.63
N ALA A 99 6.13 12.88 -3.88
CA ALA A 99 5.40 13.11 -2.63
C ALA A 99 3.89 13.28 -2.85
N ALA A 100 3.49 14.00 -3.91
CA ALA A 100 2.07 14.18 -4.25
C ALA A 100 1.43 12.84 -4.66
N LEU A 101 2.12 12.04 -5.46
CA LEU A 101 1.67 10.71 -5.83
C LEU A 101 1.61 9.76 -4.63
N LEU A 102 2.55 9.88 -3.69
CA LEU A 102 2.53 9.10 -2.45
C LEU A 102 1.30 9.44 -1.59
N TRP A 103 0.95 10.72 -1.48
CA TRP A 103 -0.29 11.15 -0.81
C TRP A 103 -1.54 10.65 -1.53
N ALA A 104 -1.58 10.73 -2.86
CA ALA A 104 -2.68 10.17 -3.64
C ALA A 104 -2.81 8.65 -3.41
N ALA A 105 -1.70 7.92 -3.40
CA ALA A 105 -1.66 6.51 -3.09
C ALA A 105 -2.15 6.24 -1.65
N ALA A 106 -1.75 7.05 -0.66
CA ALA A 106 -2.20 6.91 0.73
C ALA A 106 -3.73 7.10 0.87
N ILE A 107 -4.31 8.09 0.18
CA ILE A 107 -5.76 8.33 0.18
C ILE A 107 -6.51 7.15 -0.46
N LEU A 108 -6.07 6.69 -1.62
CA LEU A 108 -6.66 5.50 -2.28
C LEU A 108 -6.55 4.25 -1.39
N THR A 109 -5.43 4.15 -0.67
CA THR A 109 -5.13 3.05 0.24
C THR A 109 -6.07 3.06 1.44
N LEU A 110 -6.39 4.23 2.00
CA LEU A 110 -7.41 4.39 3.06
C LEU A 110 -8.80 4.06 2.56
N TYR A 111 -9.22 4.60 1.41
CA TYR A 111 -10.54 4.34 0.83
C TYR A 111 -10.78 2.84 0.67
N THR A 112 -9.82 2.16 0.05
CA THR A 112 -9.89 0.71 -0.14
C THR A 112 -9.74 -0.05 1.18
N GLY A 113 -8.94 0.42 2.13
CA GLY A 113 -8.85 -0.19 3.46
C GLY A 113 -10.19 -0.18 4.19
N PHE A 114 -10.93 0.93 4.10
CA PHE A 114 -12.26 1.05 4.69
C PHE A 114 -13.29 0.12 4.03
N ASP A 115 -13.31 0.07 2.69
CA ASP A 115 -14.18 -0.85 1.92
C ASP A 115 -13.96 -2.32 2.32
N TYR A 116 -12.70 -2.72 2.55
CA TYR A 116 -12.36 -4.05 3.05
C TYR A 116 -12.83 -4.29 4.48
N LEU A 117 -12.63 -3.32 5.39
CA LEU A 117 -13.05 -3.43 6.78
C LEU A 117 -14.58 -3.52 6.90
N GLN A 118 -15.32 -2.71 6.13
CA GLN A 118 -16.77 -2.77 6.10
C GLN A 118 -17.28 -4.10 5.56
N SER A 119 -16.67 -4.59 4.47
CA SER A 119 -17.01 -5.90 3.92
C SER A 119 -16.78 -7.01 4.94
N ALA A 120 -15.68 -6.95 5.69
CA ALA A 120 -15.39 -7.94 6.74
C ALA A 120 -16.41 -7.89 7.88
N TRP A 121 -16.75 -6.69 8.39
CA TRP A 121 -17.70 -6.52 9.48
C TRP A 121 -19.08 -7.10 9.15
N ASN A 122 -19.55 -6.92 7.92
CA ASN A 122 -20.83 -7.46 7.48
C ASN A 122 -20.87 -9.00 7.52
N HIS A 123 -19.75 -9.68 7.25
CA HIS A 123 -19.69 -11.15 7.33
C HIS A 123 -19.64 -11.64 8.78
N PHE A 124 -18.88 -10.96 9.65
CA PHE A 124 -18.84 -11.31 11.08
C PHE A 124 -20.22 -11.15 11.76
N GLY A 125 -21.03 -10.19 11.31
CA GLY A 125 -22.40 -10.01 11.80
C GLY A 125 -23.39 -11.10 11.35
N GLU A 126 -23.09 -11.84 10.29
CA GLU A 126 -23.91 -12.97 9.80
C GLU A 126 -23.55 -14.28 10.52
N ASP A 127 -22.27 -14.49 10.88
CA ASP A 127 -21.80 -15.68 11.59
C ASP A 127 -22.25 -15.76 13.07
N GLU A 128 -22.57 -14.63 13.72
CA GLU A 128 -23.15 -14.63 15.08
C GLU A 128 -24.68 -14.91 15.08
N ALA A 129 -25.33 -14.89 13.92
CA ALA A 129 -26.79 -15.02 13.80
C ALA A 129 -27.27 -16.44 13.40
N THR A 130 -26.37 -17.41 13.27
CA THR A 130 -26.66 -18.85 13.03
C THR A 130 -26.04 -19.74 14.09
#